data_AF-L9Z963-F1
#
_entry.id   AF-L9Z963-F1
#
_cell.length_a   1.000
_cell.length_b   1.000
_cell.length_c   1.000
_cell.angle_alpha   90.00
_cell.angle_beta   90.00
_cell.angle_gamma   90.00
#
_symmetry.space_group_name_H-M   'P 1'
#
loop_
_entity.id
_entity.type
_entity.pdbx_description
1 polymer ?
#
loop_
_entity_poly.entity_id
_entity_poly.type
_entity_poly.pdbx_seq_one_letter_code
_entity_poly.pdbx_strand_id
1 'polypeptide(L)' 'MWDVAACGGTHVRNTREIGPVTVLGSSTPAEDVTRIELAVGPQAIARRTVEKRAAFAAAAALDVALEDVAAELERP' A
#
# COMPACT_ATOMS: atom_id res chain seq x y z
N MET A 1 -19.52 16.40 3.54
CA MET A 1 -19.05 16.92 4.84
C MET A 1 -17.58 16.58 4.95
N TRP A 2 -16.76 17.46 5.54
CA TRP A 2 -15.33 17.23 5.76
C TRP A 2 -15.11 16.61 7.14
N ASP A 3 -14.01 15.88 7.33
CA ASP A 3 -13.64 15.32 8.63
C ASP A 3 -13.21 16.46 9.59
N VAL A 4 -13.78 16.46 10.80
CA VAL A 4 -13.45 17.40 11.87
C VAL A 4 -13.39 16.62 13.17
N ALA A 5 -12.25 16.66 13.84
CA ALA A 5 -12.00 15.91 15.06
C ALA A 5 -11.28 16.76 16.10
N ALA A 6 -11.49 16.44 17.38
CA ALA A 6 -10.66 16.95 18.45
C ALA A 6 -9.34 16.18 18.48
N CYS A 7 -8.25 16.83 18.06
CA CYS A 7 -6.90 16.23 18.05
C CYS A 7 -5.89 17.18 18.71
N GLY A 8 -5.07 16.65 19.63
CA GLY A 8 -3.98 17.38 20.28
C GLY A 8 -2.61 17.18 19.62
N GLY A 9 -2.56 16.51 18.46
CA GLY A 9 -1.33 16.16 17.75
C GLY A 9 -0.77 17.30 16.89
N THR A 10 0.41 17.07 16.32
CA THR A 10 0.97 17.96 15.30
C THR A 10 0.39 17.61 13.93
N HIS A 11 -0.07 18.62 13.20
CA HIS A 11 -0.67 18.47 11.88
C HIS A 11 0.09 19.27 10.81
N VAL A 12 0.00 18.79 9.57
CA VAL A 12 0.37 19.57 8.39
C VAL A 12 -0.70 20.62 8.10
N ARG A 13 -0.35 21.67 7.35
CA ARG A 13 -1.29 22.75 7.01
C ARG A 13 -2.19 22.37 5.83
N ASN A 14 -1.72 21.48 4.96
CA ASN A 14 -2.45 21.00 3.80
C ASN A 14 -2.22 19.50 3.57
N THR A 15 -3.26 18.77 3.15
CA THR A 15 -3.19 17.32 2.92
C THR A 15 -2.18 16.91 1.86
N ARG A 16 -1.84 17.80 0.91
CA ARG A 16 -0.80 17.55 -0.09
C ARG A 16 0.58 17.32 0.53
N GLU A 17 0.85 17.86 1.71
CA GLU A 17 2.11 17.67 2.44
C GLU A 17 2.28 16.24 2.96
N ILE A 18 1.18 15.48 3.12
CA ILE A 18 1.22 14.06 3.54
C ILE A 18 1.86 13.18 2.45
N GLY A 19 1.67 13.56 1.17
CA GLY A 19 2.08 12.74 0.04
C GLY A 19 1.23 11.47 -0.14
N PRO A 20 1.76 10.44 -0.82
CA PRO A 20 1.03 9.20 -1.05
C PRO A 20 0.68 8.49 0.25
N VAL A 21 -0.50 7.86 0.29
CA VAL A 21 -0.91 6.93 1.35
C VAL A 21 -0.87 5.51 0.77
N THR A 22 -0.15 4.60 1.42
CA THR A 22 -0.04 3.19 1.01
C THR A 22 -0.55 2.30 2.13
N VAL A 23 -1.58 1.50 1.86
CA VAL A 23 -2.03 0.44 2.77
C VAL A 23 -1.02 -0.70 2.71
N LEU A 24 -0.51 -1.10 3.88
CA LEU A 24 0.47 -2.16 4.04
C LEU A 24 -0.21 -3.51 4.26
N GLY A 25 -1.39 -3.49 4.89
CA GLY A 25 -2.18 -4.66 5.18
C GLY A 25 -3.42 -4.31 6.02
N SER A 26 -4.29 -5.30 6.17
CA SER A 26 -5.46 -5.24 7.04
C SER A 26 -5.56 -6.51 7.87
N SER A 27 -6.00 -6.39 9.12
CA SER A 27 -6.27 -7.52 10.01
C SER A 27 -7.54 -7.28 10.83
N THR A 28 -8.12 -8.37 11.34
CA THR A 28 -9.34 -8.33 12.17
C THR A 28 -9.01 -8.88 13.55
N PRO A 29 -8.44 -8.06 14.46
CA PRO A 29 -7.97 -8.54 15.76
C PRO A 29 -9.11 -8.88 16.74
N ALA A 30 -10.33 -8.41 16.48
CA ALA A 30 -11.53 -8.70 17.26
C ALA A 30 -12.77 -8.64 16.35
N GLU A 31 -13.88 -9.20 16.83
CA GLU A 31 -15.19 -9.07 16.18
C GLU A 31 -15.51 -7.58 15.96
N ASP A 32 -15.98 -7.24 14.76
CA ASP A 32 -16.30 -5.88 14.31
C ASP A 32 -15.15 -4.85 14.34
N VAL A 33 -13.90 -5.29 14.46
CA VAL A 33 -12.73 -4.40 14.40
C VAL A 33 -11.87 -4.73 13.20
N THR A 34 -11.72 -3.78 12.27
CA THR A 34 -10.73 -3.86 11.19
C THR A 34 -9.57 -2.91 11.47
N ARG A 35 -8.38 -3.46 11.66
CA ARG A 35 -7.14 -2.71 11.71
C ARG A 35 -6.59 -2.54 10.31
N ILE A 36 -6.29 -1.30 9.94
CA ILE A 36 -5.59 -0.95 8.70
C ILE A 36 -4.20 -0.44 9.06
N GLU A 37 -3.18 -1.10 8.52
CA GLU A 37 -1.80 -0.62 8.62
C GLU A 37 -1.47 0.16 7.36
N LEU A 38 -0.93 1.37 7.52
CA LEU A 38 -0.61 2.26 6.40
C LEU A 38 0.68 3.02 6.65
N ALA A 39 1.31 3.46 5.56
CA ALA A 39 2.40 4.42 5.56
C ALA A 39 2.04 5.63 4.69
N VAL A 40 2.69 6.76 4.96
CA VAL A 40 2.55 8.00 4.18
C VAL A 40 3.90 8.52 3.68
N GLY A 41 3.89 9.42 2.71
CA GLY A 41 5.06 10.15 2.24
C GLY A 41 6.21 9.24 1.77
N PRO A 42 7.47 9.52 2.14
CA PRO A 42 8.62 8.72 1.69
C PRO A 42 8.53 7.23 2.02
N GLN A 43 7.96 6.86 3.18
CA GLN A 43 7.81 5.45 3.56
C GLN A 43 6.77 4.73 2.69
N ALA A 44 5.68 5.42 2.34
CA ALA A 44 4.70 4.92 1.39
C ALA A 44 5.31 4.66 0.00
N ILE A 45 6.19 5.56 -0.46
CA ILE A 45 6.91 5.44 -1.73
C ILE A 45 7.90 4.27 -1.69
N ALA A 46 8.65 4.13 -0.60
CA ALA A 46 9.59 3.03 -0.42
C ALA A 46 8.89 1.67 -0.47
N ARG A 47 7.75 1.53 0.22
CA ARG A 47 6.94 0.30 0.17
C ARG A 47 6.51 -0.04 -1.26
N ARG A 48 5.90 0.90 -1.98
CA ARG A 48 5.45 0.69 -3.37
C ARG A 48 6.61 0.34 -4.31
N THR A 49 7.78 0.90 -4.06
CA THR A 49 9.00 0.60 -4.82
C THR A 49 9.43 -0.84 -4.62
N VAL A 50 9.40 -1.35 -3.38
CA VAL A 50 9.70 -2.76 -3.07
C VAL A 50 8.71 -3.68 -3.77
N GLU A 51 7.40 -3.40 -3.69
CA GLU A 51 6.36 -4.20 -4.35
C GLU A 51 6.55 -4.24 -5.87
N LYS A 52 6.75 -3.07 -6.48
CA LYS A 52 6.95 -2.95 -7.92
C LYS A 52 8.19 -3.70 -8.40
N ARG A 53 9.28 -3.65 -7.62
CA ARG A 53 10.51 -4.42 -7.91
C ARG A 53 10.27 -5.92 -7.83
N ALA A 54 9.57 -6.39 -6.79
CA ALA A 54 9.25 -7.81 -6.66
C ALA A 54 8.37 -8.31 -7.82
N ALA A 55 7.37 -7.53 -8.20
CA ALA A 55 6.46 -7.87 -9.30
C ALA A 55 7.21 -7.95 -10.65
N PHE A 56 8.09 -6.98 -10.94
CA PHE A 56 8.92 -7.05 -12.15
C PHE A 56 9.97 -8.17 -12.11
N ALA A 57 10.52 -8.48 -10.95
CA ALA A 57 11.44 -9.60 -10.81
C ALA A 57 10.72 -10.93 -11.10
N ALA A 58 9.47 -11.08 -10.67
CA ALA A 58 8.65 -12.25 -11.00
C ALA A 58 8.35 -12.33 -12.51
N ALA A 59 7.94 -11.22 -13.13
CA ALA A 59 7.73 -11.16 -14.59
C ALA A 59 8.97 -11.57 -15.38
N ALA A 60 10.14 -11.03 -15.01
CA ALA A 60 11.40 -11.36 -15.64
C ALA A 60 11.81 -12.83 -15.43
N ALA A 61 11.54 -13.41 -14.26
CA ALA A 61 11.87 -14.80 -13.96
C ALA A 61 10.99 -15.81 -14.74
N LEU A 62 9.74 -15.42 -15.04
CA LEU A 62 8.78 -16.23 -15.80
C LEU A 62 8.83 -15.97 -17.31
N ASP A 63 9.59 -14.97 -17.75
CA ASP A 63 9.65 -14.51 -19.14
C ASP A 63 8.28 -14.16 -19.74
N VAL A 64 7.45 -13.48 -18.95
CA VAL A 64 6.11 -13.02 -19.34
C VAL A 64 5.93 -11.53 -19.08
N ALA A 65 4.92 -10.93 -19.71
CA ALA A 65 4.53 -9.57 -19.38
C ALA A 65 4.00 -9.50 -17.93
N LEU A 66 4.10 -8.33 -17.29
CA LEU A 66 3.75 -8.17 -15.88
C LEU A 66 2.27 -8.53 -15.61
N GLU A 67 1.40 -8.19 -16.55
CA GLU A 67 -0.04 -8.51 -16.55
C GLU A 67 -0.33 -10.01 -16.61
N ASP A 68 0.58 -10.81 -17.17
CA ASP A 68 0.41 -12.25 -17.38
C ASP A 68 1.02 -13.09 -16.24
N VAL A 69 1.76 -12.47 -15.32
CA VAL A 69 2.45 -13.17 -14.20
C VAL A 69 1.50 -14.04 -13.39
N ALA A 70 0.30 -13.53 -13.06
CA ALA A 70 -0.66 -14.29 -12.27
C ALA A 70 -1.17 -15.52 -13.03
N ALA A 71 -1.50 -15.35 -14.31
CA ALA A 71 -1.95 -16.46 -15.16
C ALA A 71 -0.86 -17.52 -15.31
N GLU A 72 0.40 -17.12 -15.53
CA GLU A 72 1.52 -18.04 -15.69
C GLU A 72 1.80 -18.84 -14.40
N LEU A 73 1.67 -18.21 -13.22
CA LEU A 73 1.84 -18.89 -11.93
C LEU A 73 0.78 -19.96 -11.64
N GLU A 74 -0.41 -19.84 -12.23
CA GLU A 74 -1.52 -20.78 -12.06
C GLU A 74 -1.51 -21.92 -13.09
N ARG A 75 -0.60 -21.88 -14.08
CA ARG A 75 -0.50 -22.92 -15.08
C ARG A 75 0.01 -24.24 -14.47
N PRO A 76 -0.63 -25.37 -14.77
CA PRO A 76 -0.30 -26.68 -14.21
C PRO A 76 1.00 -27.29 -14.74
#